data_AF-A0A7M3WB67-F1
#
_entry.id   AF-A0A7M3WB67-F1
#
_cell.length_a   1.000
_cell.length_b   1.000
_cell.length_c   1.000
_cell.angle_alpha   90.00
_cell.angle_beta   90.00
_cell.angle_gamma   90.00
#
_symmetry.space_group_name_H-M   'P 1'
#
loop_
_entity.id
_entity.type
_entity.pdbx_description
1 polymer ?
#
loop_
_entity_poly.entity_id
_entity_poly.type
_entity_poly.pdbx_seq_one_letter_code
_entity_poly.pdbx_strand_id
1 'polypeptide(L)'
;MSKNDDKERTPEAIRARLEDRLVEVFHDKRVLFEEGRLRFHARATLDCDAWGVSVRLEPEIDQEPFNVSGAWQILSVWANRLGAAYVGWGISVPPKDE
;
A
#
# COMPACT_ATOMS: atom_id res chain seq x y z
N MET A 1 32.62 7.73 -14.10
CA MET A 1 32.04 6.41 -13.83
C MET A 1 31.41 6.47 -12.44
N SER A 2 30.09 6.64 -12.37
CA SER A 2 29.40 6.70 -11.07
C SER A 2 29.32 5.29 -10.52
N LYS A 3 29.95 5.05 -9.37
CA LYS A 3 29.78 3.82 -8.59
C LYS A 3 28.34 3.83 -8.09
N ASN A 4 27.46 3.13 -8.80
CA ASN A 4 26.21 2.71 -8.18
C ASN A 4 26.63 1.72 -7.10
N ASP A 5 26.64 2.18 -5.85
CA ASP A 5 26.65 1.30 -4.70
C ASP A 5 25.39 0.43 -4.80
N ASP A 6 25.52 -0.75 -5.41
CA ASP A 6 24.65 -1.91 -5.21
C ASP A 6 24.79 -2.36 -3.75
N LYS A 7 24.43 -1.47 -2.80
CA LYS A 7 23.96 -1.92 -1.50
C LYS A 7 22.77 -2.80 -1.81
N GLU A 8 22.90 -4.08 -1.52
CA GLU A 8 21.93 -5.11 -1.83
C GLU A 8 20.52 -4.56 -1.61
N ARG A 9 19.74 -4.48 -2.68
CA ARG A 9 18.32 -4.13 -2.64
C ARG A 9 17.53 -5.30 -2.05
N THR A 10 17.89 -5.70 -0.84
CA THR A 10 17.16 -6.74 -0.13
C THR A 10 15.78 -6.20 0.28
N PRO A 11 14.75 -7.06 0.31
CA PRO A 11 13.43 -6.66 0.80
C PRO A 11 13.47 -6.00 2.18
N GLU A 12 14.37 -6.44 3.07
CA GLU A 12 14.50 -5.93 4.43
C GLU A 12 15.04 -4.49 4.46
N ALA A 13 16.05 -4.19 3.64
CA ALA A 13 16.61 -2.84 3.55
C ALA A 13 15.62 -1.85 2.90
N ILE A 14 14.83 -2.33 1.94
CA ILE A 14 13.75 -1.54 1.32
C ILE A 14 12.62 -1.31 2.33
N ARG A 15 12.17 -2.36 3.03
CA ARG A 15 11.14 -2.28 4.07
C ARG A 15 11.51 -1.26 5.14
N ALA A 16 12.69 -1.38 5.74
CA ALA A 16 13.15 -0.48 6.80
C ALA A 16 13.17 1.00 6.37
N ARG A 17 13.35 1.27 5.07
CA ARG A 17 13.29 2.63 4.52
C ARG A 17 11.87 3.14 4.30
N LEU A 18 10.93 2.26 3.97
CA LEU A 18 9.60 2.64 3.50
C LEU A 18 8.53 2.57 4.60
N GLU A 19 8.63 1.59 5.52
CA GLU A 19 7.59 1.25 6.48
C GLU A 19 7.19 2.43 7.38
N ASP A 20 8.15 3.07 8.05
CA ASP A 20 7.88 4.23 8.92
C ASP A 20 7.14 5.34 8.17
N ARG A 21 7.57 5.61 6.93
CA ARG A 21 6.97 6.67 6.11
C ARG A 21 5.56 6.32 5.67
N LEU A 22 5.30 5.04 5.36
CA LEU A 22 3.98 4.58 4.97
C LEU A 22 2.99 4.70 6.13
N VAL A 23 3.41 4.25 7.32
CA VAL A 23 2.59 4.34 8.53
C VAL A 23 2.32 5.80 8.87
N GLU A 24 3.35 6.66 8.87
CA GLU A 24 3.22 8.09 9.17
C GLU A 24 2.22 8.80 8.23
N VAL A 25 2.33 8.55 6.92
CA VAL A 25 1.62 9.33 5.89
C VAL A 25 0.24 8.76 5.55
N PHE A 26 0.05 7.45 5.63
CA PHE A 26 -1.17 6.82 5.10
C PHE A 26 -1.98 6.06 6.14
N HIS A 27 -1.39 5.57 7.24
CA HIS A 27 -2.13 4.80 8.24
C HIS A 27 -3.13 5.69 8.99
N ASP A 28 -4.37 5.22 9.05
CA ASP A 28 -5.52 5.94 9.60
C ASP A 28 -5.75 7.33 8.98
N LYS A 29 -5.27 7.54 7.74
CA LYS A 29 -5.47 8.78 7.01
C LYS A 29 -6.55 8.63 5.95
N ARG A 30 -7.19 9.76 5.66
CA ARG A 30 -8.06 9.92 4.50
C ARG A 30 -7.19 10.03 3.25
N VAL A 31 -7.37 9.11 2.32
CA VAL A 31 -6.61 9.02 1.06
C VAL A 31 -7.55 9.11 -0.13
N LEU A 32 -7.01 9.51 -1.29
CA LEU A 32 -7.69 9.39 -2.57
C LEU A 32 -7.19 8.11 -3.24
N PHE A 33 -8.08 7.12 -3.41
CA PHE A 33 -7.80 5.91 -4.15
C PHE A 33 -8.06 6.16 -5.65
N GLU A 34 -7.13 5.74 -6.50
CA GLU A 34 -7.21 5.91 -7.96
C GLU A 34 -6.73 4.63 -8.65
N GLU A 35 -7.64 3.98 -9.38
CA GLU A 35 -7.34 2.80 -10.17
C GLU A 35 -8.23 2.71 -11.41
N GLY A 36 -7.63 2.92 -12.59
CA GLY A 36 -8.38 2.96 -13.85
C GLY A 36 -9.48 4.03 -13.81
N ARG A 37 -10.75 3.59 -13.77
CA ARG A 37 -11.93 4.48 -13.69
C ARG A 37 -12.45 4.68 -12.26
N LEU A 38 -11.90 3.96 -11.28
CA LEU A 38 -12.25 4.09 -9.87
C LEU A 38 -11.49 5.27 -9.28
N ARG A 39 -12.23 6.22 -8.69
CA ARG A 39 -11.67 7.37 -8.00
C ARG A 39 -12.58 7.79 -6.86
N PHE A 40 -12.14 7.59 -5.62
CA PHE A 40 -12.92 7.95 -4.43
C PHE A 40 -12.02 8.13 -3.21
N HIS A 41 -12.55 8.84 -2.21
CA HIS A 41 -11.87 8.96 -0.93
C HIS A 41 -12.18 7.74 -0.06
N ALA A 42 -11.19 7.33 0.72
CA ALA A 42 -11.29 6.24 1.67
C ALA A 42 -10.41 6.50 2.89
N ARG A 43 -10.74 5.90 4.03
CA ARG A 43 -9.80 5.76 5.14
C ARG A 43 -8.91 4.55 4.88
N ALA A 44 -7.60 4.72 5.04
CA ALA A 44 -6.63 3.64 4.84
C ALA A 44 -6.10 3.11 6.17
N THR A 45 -6.12 1.79 6.34
CA THR A 45 -5.46 1.09 7.45
C THR A 45 -4.40 0.16 6.87
N LEU A 46 -3.15 0.35 7.28
CA LEU A 46 -2.00 -0.37 6.74
C LEU A 46 -1.55 -1.47 7.70
N ASP A 47 -1.15 -2.61 7.13
CA ASP A 47 -0.42 -3.69 7.78
C ASP A 47 0.84 -4.02 6.96
N CYS A 48 1.98 -4.19 7.63
CA CYS A 48 3.29 -4.35 7.00
C CYS A 48 3.99 -5.61 7.52
N ASP A 49 4.42 -6.48 6.62
CA ASP A 49 5.11 -7.72 6.97
C ASP A 49 6.43 -7.89 6.21
N ALA A 50 7.05 -9.06 6.31
CA ALA A 50 8.31 -9.35 5.62
C ALA A 50 8.18 -9.34 4.09
N TRP A 51 6.98 -9.57 3.56
CA TRP A 51 6.72 -9.63 2.12
C TRP A 51 6.37 -8.24 1.55
N GLY A 52 5.56 -7.45 2.24
CA GLY A 52 5.05 -6.19 1.70
C GLY A 52 4.15 -5.40 2.64
N VAL A 53 3.32 -4.55 2.03
CA VAL A 53 2.26 -3.80 2.68
C VAL A 53 0.89 -4.27 2.18
N SER A 54 -0.05 -4.40 3.10
CA SER A 54 -1.48 -4.56 2.85
C SER A 54 -2.20 -3.29 3.31
N VAL A 55 -3.10 -2.77 2.49
CA VAL A 55 -3.88 -1.57 2.75
C VAL A 55 -5.35 -1.94 2.69
N ARG A 56 -6.02 -1.88 3.85
CA ARG A 56 -7.47 -1.92 3.92
C ARG A 56 -8.02 -0.52 3.64
N LEU A 57 -8.92 -0.41 2.67
CA LEU A 57 -9.57 0.83 2.29
C LEU A 57 -11.04 0.76 2.70
N GLU A 58 -11.48 1.75 3.45
CA GLU A 58 -12.88 1.97 3.84
C GLU A 58 -13.43 3.17 3.03
N PRO A 59 -14.17 2.93 1.94
CA PRO A 59 -14.64 4.01 1.06
C PRO A 59 -15.63 4.96 1.74
N GLU A 60 -15.59 6.25 1.39
CA GLU A 60 -16.62 7.24 1.78
C GLU A 60 -17.89 7.18 0.90
N ILE A 61 -17.99 6.14 0.07
CA ILE A 61 -19.12 5.87 -0.82
C ILE A 61 -19.80 4.57 -0.38
N ASP A 62 -20.98 4.27 -0.94
CA ASP A 62 -21.70 3.01 -0.70
C ASP A 62 -21.00 1.83 -1.40
N GLN A 63 -19.80 1.49 -0.90
CA GLN A 63 -19.01 0.34 -1.30
C GLN A 63 -18.44 -0.33 -0.06
N GLU A 64 -18.39 -1.65 -0.11
CA GLU A 64 -17.77 -2.45 0.93
C GLU A 64 -16.26 -2.16 1.04
N PRO A 65 -15.68 -2.25 2.25
CA PRO A 65 -14.23 -2.18 2.42
C PRO A 65 -13.52 -3.28 1.61
N PHE A 66 -12.36 -2.96 1.07
CA PHE A 66 -11.54 -3.88 0.29
C PHE A 66 -10.05 -3.71 0.60
N ASN A 67 -9.24 -4.68 0.19
CA ASN A 67 -7.80 -4.69 0.45
C ASN A 67 -7.02 -4.56 -0.86
N VAL A 68 -5.91 -3.83 -0.81
CA VAL A 68 -4.88 -3.82 -1.85
C VAL A 68 -3.51 -4.10 -1.25
N SER A 69 -2.66 -4.83 -1.95
CA SER A 69 -1.34 -5.23 -1.44
C SER A 69 -0.21 -4.96 -2.43
N GLY A 70 0.98 -4.67 -1.91
CA GLY A 70 2.18 -4.43 -2.70
C GLY A 70 3.43 -4.97 -2.02
N ALA A 71 4.22 -5.76 -2.74
CA ALA A 71 5.50 -6.26 -2.27
C ALA A 71 6.56 -5.15 -2.24
N TRP A 72 7.47 -5.21 -1.26
CA TRP A 72 8.51 -4.20 -1.08
C TRP A 72 9.35 -3.93 -2.33
N GLN A 73 9.66 -4.97 -3.10
CA GLN A 73 10.52 -4.89 -4.29
C GLN A 73 9.92 -4.07 -5.44
N ILE A 74 8.60 -3.85 -5.44
CA ILE A 74 7.88 -3.14 -6.53
C ILE A 74 7.02 -1.97 -6.02
N LEU A 75 7.13 -1.65 -4.72
CA LEU A 75 6.50 -0.51 -4.08
C LEU A 75 7.28 0.77 -4.39
N SER A 76 6.57 1.81 -4.81
CA SER A 76 7.08 3.17 -5.01
C SER A 76 6.36 4.13 -4.07
N VAL A 77 7.12 4.76 -3.19
CA VAL A 77 6.60 5.70 -2.18
C VAL A 77 7.17 7.09 -2.45
N TRP A 78 6.29 8.06 -2.63
CA TRP A 78 6.61 9.49 -2.70
C TRP A 78 6.08 10.22 -1.47
N ALA A 79 6.38 11.51 -1.36
CA ALA A 79 6.03 12.33 -0.21
C ALA A 79 4.53 12.31 0.13
N ASN A 80 3.65 12.19 -0.88
CA ASN A 80 2.19 12.25 -0.78
C ASN A 80 1.46 11.19 -1.61
N ARG A 81 2.19 10.20 -2.18
CA ARG A 81 1.61 9.17 -3.03
C ARG A 81 2.26 7.83 -2.78
N LEU A 82 1.44 6.80 -2.78
CA LEU A 82 1.85 5.41 -2.84
C LEU A 82 1.45 4.83 -4.20
N GLY A 83 2.33 4.04 -4.82
CA GLY A 83 2.00 3.24 -6.00
C GLY A 83 2.79 1.95 -6.02
N ALA A 84 2.23 0.90 -6.61
CA ALA A 84 2.93 -0.36 -6.84
C ALA A 84 2.46 -0.95 -8.18
N ALA A 85 3.29 -1.81 -8.77
CA ALA A 85 2.75 -2.87 -9.62
C ALA A 85 2.07 -3.86 -8.67
N TYR A 86 0.76 -3.72 -8.43
CA TYR A 86 0.04 -4.53 -7.44
C TYR A 86 0.27 -6.03 -7.69
N VAL A 87 0.62 -6.77 -6.64
CA VAL A 87 0.77 -8.23 -6.65
C VAL A 87 -0.36 -8.81 -5.81
N GLY A 88 -1.26 -9.52 -6.47
CA GLY A 88 -2.42 -10.16 -5.84
C GLY A 88 -3.59 -9.20 -5.63
N TRP A 89 -4.50 -9.15 -6.59
CA TRP A 89 -5.80 -8.52 -6.39
C TRP A 89 -6.72 -9.53 -5.71
N GLY A 90 -6.92 -9.38 -4.40
CA GLY A 90 -8.02 -10.02 -3.70
C GLY A 90 -9.03 -8.95 -3.32
N ILE A 91 -10.07 -8.73 -4.15
CA ILE A 91 -11.28 -8.06 -3.66
C ILE A 91 -11.98 -9.06 -2.76
N SER A 92 -11.52 -9.17 -1.53
CA SER A 92 -12.19 -9.94 -0.48
C SER A 92 -13.13 -8.99 0.24
N VAL A 93 -14.43 -9.14 0.00
CA VAL A 93 -15.44 -8.59 0.91
C VAL A 93 -15.30 -9.40 2.21
N PRO A 94 -15.15 -8.76 3.39
CA PRO A 94 -15.14 -9.51 4.64
C PRO A 94 -16.41 -10.39 4.72
N PRO A 95 -16.31 -11.63 5.21
CA PRO A 95 -17.49 -12.47 5.34
C PRO A 95 -18.55 -11.72 6.15
N LYS A 96 -19.78 -11.68 5.65
CA LYS A 96 -20.92 -11.25 6.47
C LYS A 96 -21.02 -12.27 7.60
N ASP A 97 -20.89 -11.81 8.84
CA ASP A 97 -21.27 -12.61 10.00
C ASP A 97 -22.73 -13.07 9.77
N GLU A 98 -22.92 -14.40 9.72
CA GLU A 98 -24.21 -15.07 9.52
C GLU A 98 -24.99 -15.15 10.83
#